data_AF-A0A7R9BDP4-F1
#
_entry.id   AF-A0A7R9BDP4-F1
#
_cell.length_a   1.000
_cell.length_b   1.000
_cell.length_c   1.000
_cell.angle_alpha   90.00
_cell.angle_beta   90.00
_cell.angle_gamma   90.00
#
_symmetry.space_group_name_H-M   'P 1'
#
loop_
_entity.id
_entity.type
_entity.pdbx_description
1 polymer ?
#
loop_
_entity_poly.entity_id
_entity_poly.type
_entity_poly.pdbx_seq_one_letter_code
_entity_poly.pdbx_strand_id
1 'polypeptide(L)'
;MMSKHDSEHAPESGKPEPNLSRCSRDILPRLLTAALRKLGARVGRHPFWFIAATMVLTLIYGSAIFRNIVYITNIEYLYIPTNAESWHDRAVSEEFFHMNFSGEFQPDRSSRFGSFAHVLVYPKDGGTVLRRESFDEVLRIDAMIRNITIPGPGQKQPALKYADLCARWGNDCFHTDAVKIANVVDDVEAGRVNLTFPVFFDEKAFDYIILPGSIGKPVLDGDVVLSTPAVGMYFILKAGTPDELALGREWEKEFVRQMQAISKTSSMVDVYYESRDTVEHEFDSLKDFVPLQGFLAGLIVCIFSVVCCMMTDWVRAKPMLAVFGVASTVMATITAFGFLMSLGYPATTILCITPFLMLG
;
A
#
# COMPACT_ATOMS: atom_id res chain seq x y z
N MET A 1 77.40 -5.52 58.67
CA MET A 1 76.50 -4.44 59.13
C MET A 1 75.15 -5.06 59.45
N MET A 2 74.75 -4.96 60.73
CA MET A 2 73.47 -5.24 61.43
C MET A 2 72.32 -5.92 60.67
N SER A 3 71.54 -6.86 61.20
CA SER A 3 71.46 -7.58 62.49
C SER A 3 70.50 -8.78 62.31
N LYS A 4 70.73 -9.89 63.02
CA LYS A 4 69.79 -11.02 63.22
C LYS A 4 68.63 -10.61 64.15
N HIS A 5 67.41 -11.13 63.95
CA HIS A 5 66.77 -12.12 64.85
C HIS A 5 65.39 -12.59 64.35
N ASP A 6 65.07 -13.82 64.75
CA ASP A 6 63.96 -14.71 64.40
C ASP A 6 62.56 -14.24 64.85
N SER A 7 61.49 -14.74 64.22
CA SER A 7 60.46 -15.60 64.87
C SER A 7 59.27 -15.97 63.95
N GLU A 8 58.83 -17.22 64.09
CA GLU A 8 57.72 -17.91 63.42
C GLU A 8 56.35 -17.22 63.52
N HIS A 9 55.48 -17.38 62.51
CA HIS A 9 54.04 -17.66 62.67
C HIS A 9 53.50 -18.47 61.48
N ALA A 10 52.77 -19.54 61.79
CA ALA A 10 52.13 -20.51 60.89
C ALA A 10 50.82 -19.94 60.27
N PRO A 11 50.18 -20.63 59.29
CA PRO A 11 49.25 -20.01 58.34
C PRO A 11 47.80 -19.96 58.86
N GLU A 12 47.12 -18.82 58.69
CA GLU A 12 45.66 -18.76 58.76
C GLU A 12 45.04 -19.08 57.40
N SER A 13 44.20 -20.11 57.40
CA SER A 13 43.42 -20.57 56.27
C SER A 13 42.30 -19.59 55.92
N GLY A 14 42.51 -18.73 54.92
CA GLY A 14 41.43 -18.01 54.24
C GLY A 14 40.71 -18.93 53.25
N LYS A 15 39.54 -19.46 53.62
CA LYS A 15 38.64 -20.17 52.70
C LYS A 15 38.30 -19.26 51.51
N PRO A 16 38.28 -19.77 50.26
CA PRO A 16 37.68 -19.03 49.16
C PRO A 16 36.17 -18.99 49.36
N GLU A 17 35.58 -17.80 49.43
CA GLU A 17 34.14 -17.63 49.36
C GLU A 17 33.61 -18.25 48.05
N PRO A 18 32.62 -19.16 48.11
CA PRO A 18 32.06 -19.76 46.92
C PRO A 18 31.18 -18.73 46.21
N ASN A 19 31.62 -18.29 45.03
CA ASN A 19 30.83 -17.50 44.08
C ASN A 19 29.58 -18.28 43.62
N LEU A 20 28.50 -18.26 44.41
CA LEU A 20 27.24 -18.98 44.16
C LEU A 20 26.54 -18.51 42.87
N SER A 21 26.78 -17.29 42.41
CA SER A 21 26.20 -16.72 41.19
C SER A 21 26.78 -17.30 39.89
N ARG A 22 27.97 -17.91 39.94
CA ARG A 22 28.63 -18.53 38.78
C ARG A 22 28.11 -19.95 38.50
N CYS A 23 27.70 -20.67 39.54
CA CYS A 23 27.29 -22.08 39.42
C CYS A 23 25.90 -22.24 38.79
N SER A 24 24.96 -21.30 39.00
CA SER A 24 23.63 -21.32 38.38
C SER A 24 23.69 -21.04 36.87
N ARG A 25 24.56 -20.12 36.44
CA ARG A 25 24.81 -19.81 35.02
C ARG A 25 25.45 -20.95 34.23
N ASP A 26 26.09 -21.92 34.88
CA ASP A 26 26.72 -23.07 34.22
C ASP A 26 25.78 -24.27 34.03
N ILE A 27 24.66 -24.33 34.75
CA ILE A 27 23.73 -25.47 34.70
C ILE A 27 22.89 -25.42 33.42
N LEU A 28 22.36 -24.25 33.06
CA LEU A 28 21.54 -24.07 31.87
C LEU A 28 22.30 -24.39 30.56
N PRO A 29 23.54 -23.90 30.35
CA PRO A 29 24.35 -24.28 29.18
C PRO A 29 24.65 -25.77 29.12
N ARG A 30 24.93 -26.41 30.27
CA ARG A 30 25.21 -27.86 30.32
C ARG A 30 23.98 -28.69 29.98
N LEU A 31 22.81 -28.29 30.48
CA LEU A 31 21.54 -28.94 30.14
C LEU A 31 21.22 -28.77 28.65
N LEU A 32 21.35 -27.55 28.13
CA LEU A 32 21.12 -27.25 26.71
C LEU A 32 22.08 -28.04 25.81
N THR A 33 23.36 -28.10 26.18
CA THR A 33 24.37 -28.86 25.44
C THR A 33 24.05 -30.35 25.45
N ALA A 34 23.64 -30.90 26.60
CA ALA A 34 23.24 -32.30 26.70
C ALA A 34 22.00 -32.60 25.86
N ALA A 35 21.01 -31.70 25.84
CA ALA A 35 19.80 -31.83 25.03
C ALA A 35 20.11 -31.75 23.53
N LEU A 36 20.85 -30.73 23.08
CA LEU A 36 21.25 -30.56 21.68
C LEU A 36 22.16 -31.71 21.20
N ARG A 37 23.03 -32.24 22.06
CA ARG A 37 23.84 -33.41 21.74
C ARG A 37 22.99 -34.67 21.53
N LYS A 38 21.98 -34.89 22.38
CA LYS A 38 21.02 -36.00 22.21
C LYS A 38 20.20 -35.84 20.93
N LEU A 39 19.74 -34.63 20.64
CA LEU A 39 19.00 -34.31 19.41
C LEU A 39 19.87 -34.55 18.17
N GLY A 40 21.09 -33.99 18.14
CA GLY A 40 22.04 -34.18 17.03
C GLY A 40 22.43 -35.65 16.83
N ALA A 41 22.62 -36.40 17.91
CA ALA A 41 22.88 -37.84 17.81
C ALA A 41 21.70 -38.61 17.21
N ARG A 42 20.46 -38.21 17.49
CA ARG A 42 19.26 -38.82 16.90
C ARG A 42 19.09 -38.46 15.43
N VAL A 43 19.31 -37.18 15.06
CA VAL A 43 19.27 -36.71 13.67
C VAL A 43 20.36 -37.42 12.84
N GLY A 44 21.58 -37.54 13.36
CA GLY A 44 22.68 -38.21 12.68
C GLY A 44 22.48 -39.72 12.46
N ARG A 45 21.70 -40.40 13.32
CA ARG A 45 21.35 -41.82 13.15
C ARG A 45 20.24 -42.04 12.13
N HIS A 46 19.33 -41.08 11.94
CA HIS A 46 18.18 -41.20 11.03
C HIS A 46 18.00 -39.97 10.13
N PRO A 47 19.01 -39.58 9.33
CA PRO A 47 18.99 -38.30 8.59
C PRO A 47 17.84 -38.21 7.60
N PHE A 48 17.56 -39.30 6.86
CA PHE A 48 16.50 -39.33 5.85
C PHE A 48 15.10 -39.08 6.41
N TRP A 49 14.80 -39.58 7.62
CA TRP A 49 13.50 -39.37 8.26
C TRP A 49 13.25 -37.90 8.59
N PHE A 50 14.25 -37.19 9.12
CA PHE A 50 14.11 -35.77 9.44
C PHE A 50 13.97 -34.91 8.19
N ILE A 51 14.77 -35.18 7.15
CA ILE A 51 14.68 -34.46 5.86
C ILE A 51 13.31 -34.70 5.22
N ALA A 52 12.86 -35.95 5.14
CA ALA A 52 11.56 -36.30 4.60
C ALA A 52 10.42 -35.62 5.38
N ALA A 53 10.48 -35.62 6.71
CA ALA A 53 9.49 -34.93 7.55
C ALA A 53 9.43 -33.42 7.25
N THR A 54 10.58 -32.74 7.16
CA THR A 54 10.60 -31.31 6.81
C THR A 54 10.05 -31.04 5.41
N MET A 55 10.39 -31.89 4.43
CA MET A 55 9.89 -31.75 3.07
C MET A 55 8.38 -31.98 2.97
N VAL A 56 7.85 -32.98 3.67
CA VAL A 56 6.39 -33.23 3.75
C VAL A 56 5.67 -32.07 4.39
N LEU A 57 6.18 -31.51 5.49
CA LEU A 57 5.59 -30.31 6.12
C LEU A 57 5.57 -29.13 5.15
N THR A 58 6.68 -28.85 4.46
CA THR A 58 6.74 -27.78 3.46
C THR A 58 5.77 -28.03 2.30
N LEU A 59 5.58 -29.27 1.86
CA LEU A 59 4.60 -29.59 0.81
C LEU A 59 3.16 -29.38 1.28
N ILE A 60 2.83 -29.80 2.50
CA ILE A 60 1.50 -29.62 3.08
C ILE A 60 1.17 -28.13 3.19
N TYR A 61 2.03 -27.36 3.87
CA TYR A 61 1.78 -25.93 4.09
C TYR A 61 1.99 -25.10 2.81
N GLY A 62 2.93 -25.47 1.96
CA GLY A 62 3.09 -24.87 0.63
C GLY A 62 1.85 -25.03 -0.23
N SER A 63 1.19 -26.21 -0.20
CA SER A 63 -0.09 -26.41 -0.88
C SER A 63 -1.25 -25.60 -0.28
N ALA A 64 -1.13 -25.19 0.99
CA ALA A 64 -2.12 -24.34 1.65
C ALA A 64 -2.01 -22.88 1.16
N ILE A 65 -0.81 -22.40 0.83
CA ILE A 65 -0.62 -21.08 0.20
C ILE A 65 -1.45 -20.99 -1.09
N PHE A 66 -1.30 -21.96 -1.99
CA PHE A 66 -2.03 -21.94 -3.27
C PHE A 66 -3.55 -22.02 -3.12
N ARG A 67 -4.05 -22.59 -2.01
CA ARG A 67 -5.49 -22.78 -1.78
C ARG A 67 -6.14 -21.64 -1.00
N ASN A 68 -5.43 -21.07 -0.04
CA ASN A 68 -6.00 -20.20 0.99
C ASN A 68 -5.48 -18.76 0.92
N ILE A 69 -4.70 -18.40 -0.12
CA ILE A 69 -4.18 -17.04 -0.22
C ILE A 69 -5.31 -16.04 -0.51
N VAL A 70 -5.55 -15.16 0.45
CA VAL A 70 -6.47 -14.03 0.32
C VAL A 70 -5.66 -12.75 0.47
N TYR A 71 -5.66 -11.92 -0.57
CA TYR A 71 -4.97 -10.65 -0.53
C TYR A 71 -5.88 -9.55 0.02
N ILE A 72 -5.37 -8.77 0.96
CA ILE A 72 -6.01 -7.52 1.38
C ILE A 72 -5.27 -6.34 0.76
N THR A 73 -6.04 -5.50 0.06
CA THR A 73 -5.58 -4.27 -0.59
C THR A 73 -6.19 -3.01 0.03
N ASN A 74 -7.11 -3.16 0.99
CA ASN A 74 -7.76 -2.01 1.64
C ASN A 74 -6.77 -1.25 2.53
N ILE A 75 -6.49 0.00 2.15
CA ILE A 75 -5.51 0.88 2.81
C ILE A 75 -5.95 1.24 4.24
N GLU A 76 -7.23 1.58 4.45
CA GLU A 76 -7.75 1.91 5.79
C GLU A 76 -7.51 0.74 6.76
N TYR A 77 -7.76 -0.50 6.32
CA TYR A 77 -7.52 -1.69 7.13
C TYR A 77 -6.03 -1.96 7.38
N LEU A 78 -5.17 -1.72 6.38
CA LEU A 78 -3.74 -2.03 6.47
C LEU A 78 -2.95 -1.06 7.34
N TYR A 79 -3.35 0.22 7.38
CA TYR A 79 -2.56 1.28 8.01
C TYR A 79 -3.20 1.89 9.25
N ILE A 80 -4.49 1.66 9.51
CA ILE A 80 -5.16 2.15 10.72
C ILE A 80 -5.28 0.99 11.72
N PRO A 81 -4.74 1.11 12.95
CA PRO A 81 -4.88 0.09 13.98
C PRO A 81 -6.35 -0.24 14.26
N THR A 82 -6.66 -1.50 14.53
CA THR A 82 -8.05 -1.95 14.80
C THR A 82 -8.66 -1.33 16.05
N ASN A 83 -7.82 -0.88 17.00
CA ASN A 83 -8.23 -0.20 18.24
C ASN A 83 -7.86 1.30 18.24
N ALA A 84 -7.81 1.92 17.06
CA ALA A 84 -7.57 3.36 16.96
C ALA A 84 -8.78 4.17 17.44
N GLU A 85 -8.54 5.24 18.19
CA GLU A 85 -9.58 6.19 18.63
C GLU A 85 -10.34 6.79 17.45
N SER A 86 -9.69 6.95 16.30
CA SER A 86 -10.32 7.42 15.05
C SER A 86 -11.50 6.55 14.59
N TRP A 87 -11.51 5.26 14.91
CA TRP A 87 -12.67 4.40 14.62
C TRP A 87 -13.86 4.73 15.51
N HIS A 88 -13.61 5.07 16.78
CA HIS A 88 -14.65 5.50 17.70
C HIS A 88 -15.22 6.86 17.28
N ASP A 89 -14.35 7.83 16.99
CA ASP A 89 -14.76 9.16 16.52
C ASP A 89 -15.58 9.08 15.23
N ARG A 90 -15.16 8.23 14.28
CA ARG A 90 -15.92 7.97 13.05
C ARG A 90 -17.26 7.31 13.34
N ALA A 91 -17.34 6.32 14.23
CA ALA A 91 -18.59 5.67 14.59
C ALA A 91 -19.58 6.66 15.22
N VAL A 92 -19.11 7.52 16.13
CA VAL A 92 -19.91 8.59 16.74
C VAL A 92 -20.35 9.61 15.68
N SER A 93 -19.45 10.02 14.80
CA SER A 93 -19.79 10.93 13.70
C SER A 93 -20.83 10.34 12.75
N GLU A 94 -20.72 9.07 12.40
CA GLU A 94 -21.68 8.38 11.52
C GLU A 94 -23.03 8.12 12.20
N GLU A 95 -23.06 8.02 13.54
CA GLU A 95 -24.30 7.92 14.33
C GLU A 95 -25.09 9.24 14.33
N PHE A 96 -24.42 10.39 14.46
CA PHE A 96 -25.09 11.69 14.43
C PHE A 96 -25.31 12.22 13.00
N PHE A 97 -24.36 11.96 12.10
CA PHE A 97 -24.34 12.46 10.72
C PHE A 97 -24.28 11.29 9.74
N HIS A 98 -25.43 10.72 9.43
CA HIS A 98 -25.53 9.59 8.53
C HIS A 98 -25.14 10.00 7.10
N MET A 99 -24.28 9.20 6.44
CA MET A 99 -23.97 9.43 5.03
C MET A 99 -25.06 8.87 4.14
N ASN A 100 -25.70 9.75 3.37
CA ASN A 100 -26.69 9.37 2.37
C ASN A 100 -26.18 9.70 0.96
N PHE A 101 -25.67 8.70 0.25
CA PHE A 101 -25.18 8.85 -1.12
C PHE A 101 -26.28 9.07 -2.17
N SER A 102 -27.55 8.83 -1.84
CA SER A 102 -28.63 8.79 -2.83
C SER A 102 -29.41 10.11 -2.97
N GLY A 103 -29.29 11.04 -2.02
CA GLY A 103 -30.06 12.29 -2.10
C GLY A 103 -29.57 13.43 -1.22
N GLU A 104 -28.68 13.22 -0.25
CA GLU A 104 -28.16 14.28 0.63
C GLU A 104 -26.64 14.18 0.78
N PHE A 105 -25.96 13.83 -0.30
CA PHE A 105 -24.52 13.65 -0.27
C PHE A 105 -23.78 14.98 -0.40
N GLN A 106 -22.93 15.29 0.58
CA GLN A 106 -21.93 16.35 0.50
C GLN A 106 -20.55 15.76 0.75
N PRO A 107 -19.57 16.00 -0.15
CA PRO A 107 -18.21 15.49 0.04
C PRO A 107 -17.59 15.94 1.36
N ASP A 108 -17.84 17.18 1.77
CA ASP A 108 -17.29 17.78 3.00
C ASP A 108 -17.79 17.12 4.28
N ARG A 109 -18.85 16.30 4.20
CA ARG A 109 -19.43 15.54 5.31
C ARG A 109 -19.09 14.05 5.25
N SER A 110 -18.27 13.63 4.29
CA SER A 110 -17.93 12.22 4.12
C SER A 110 -16.92 11.77 5.17
N SER A 111 -17.28 10.75 5.97
CA SER A 111 -16.38 10.11 6.94
C SER A 111 -15.61 8.92 6.36
N ARG A 112 -15.97 8.45 5.15
CA ARG A 112 -15.33 7.31 4.49
C ARG A 112 -14.70 7.71 3.16
N PHE A 113 -13.61 7.03 2.82
CA PHE A 113 -13.12 6.98 1.45
C PHE A 113 -14.01 6.03 0.63
N GLY A 114 -15.05 6.60 0.03
CA GLY A 114 -15.95 5.89 -0.89
C GLY A 114 -15.28 5.58 -2.24
N SER A 115 -16.09 5.18 -3.22
CA SER A 115 -15.62 5.09 -4.60
C SER A 115 -15.55 6.48 -5.23
N PHE A 116 -14.38 6.84 -5.76
CA PHE A 116 -14.14 8.15 -6.33
C PHE A 116 -13.12 8.08 -7.47
N ALA A 117 -13.17 9.10 -8.32
CA ALA A 117 -12.16 9.40 -9.31
C ALA A 117 -11.81 10.88 -9.22
N HIS A 118 -10.52 11.18 -9.22
CA HIS A 118 -9.97 12.52 -9.22
C HIS A 118 -9.09 12.68 -10.46
N VAL A 119 -9.24 13.79 -11.16
CA VAL A 119 -8.47 14.12 -12.36
C VAL A 119 -7.89 15.51 -12.21
N LEU A 120 -6.58 15.63 -12.41
CA LEU A 120 -5.85 16.88 -12.47
C LEU A 120 -5.38 17.11 -13.90
N VAL A 121 -5.69 18.27 -14.45
CA VAL A 121 -5.34 18.66 -15.81
C VAL A 121 -4.35 19.83 -15.76
N TYR A 122 -3.22 19.67 -16.43
CA TYR A 122 -2.17 20.68 -16.59
C TYR A 122 -1.99 21.00 -18.08
N PRO A 123 -1.83 22.26 -18.48
CA PRO A 123 -1.47 22.59 -19.85
C PRO A 123 0.02 22.27 -20.10
N LYS A 124 0.35 21.61 -21.23
CA LYS A 124 1.73 21.14 -21.51
C LYS A 124 2.74 22.26 -21.73
N ASP A 125 2.26 23.43 -22.13
CA ASP A 125 3.08 24.61 -22.33
C ASP A 125 3.50 25.28 -21.01
N GLY A 126 3.02 24.78 -19.87
CA GLY A 126 3.31 25.33 -18.54
C GLY A 126 2.62 26.67 -18.26
N GLY A 127 1.66 27.06 -19.11
CA GLY A 127 0.87 28.28 -18.96
C GLY A 127 -0.29 28.15 -17.96
N THR A 128 -1.21 29.10 -17.99
CA THR A 128 -2.45 29.06 -17.20
C THR A 128 -3.48 28.13 -17.87
N VAL A 129 -4.24 27.39 -17.06
CA VAL A 129 -5.36 26.58 -17.55
C VAL A 129 -6.63 27.42 -17.77
N LEU A 130 -6.67 28.67 -17.28
CA LEU A 130 -7.78 29.62 -17.45
C LEU A 130 -7.90 30.21 -18.87
N ARG A 131 -7.27 29.59 -19.87
CA ARG A 131 -7.43 29.95 -21.29
C ARG A 131 -8.54 29.12 -21.90
N ARG A 132 -9.34 29.70 -22.79
CA ARG A 132 -10.49 29.01 -23.38
C ARG A 132 -10.09 27.69 -24.06
N GLU A 133 -9.01 27.72 -24.82
CA GLU A 133 -8.50 26.52 -25.51
C GLU A 133 -8.16 25.41 -24.51
N SER A 134 -7.39 25.71 -23.45
CA SER A 134 -7.02 24.74 -22.41
C SER A 134 -8.24 24.24 -21.64
N PHE A 135 -9.20 25.13 -21.38
CA PHE A 135 -10.40 24.81 -20.62
C PHE A 135 -11.40 23.96 -21.43
N ASP A 136 -11.45 24.13 -22.75
CA ASP A 136 -12.26 23.27 -23.64
C ASP A 136 -11.79 21.82 -23.59
N GLU A 137 -10.49 21.57 -23.44
CA GLU A 137 -9.97 20.21 -23.21
C GLU A 137 -10.38 19.65 -21.83
N VAL A 138 -10.42 20.49 -20.79
CA VAL A 138 -10.95 20.10 -19.47
C VAL A 138 -12.42 19.67 -19.58
N LEU A 139 -13.24 20.46 -20.29
CA LEU A 139 -14.66 20.15 -20.54
C LEU A 139 -14.82 18.88 -21.38
N ARG A 140 -13.95 18.68 -22.38
CA ARG A 140 -13.94 17.46 -23.19
C ARG A 140 -13.68 16.22 -22.32
N ILE A 141 -12.71 16.31 -21.40
CA ILE A 141 -12.38 15.22 -20.47
C ILE A 141 -13.55 14.97 -19.50
N ASP A 142 -14.16 16.01 -18.93
CA ASP A 142 -15.36 15.87 -18.07
C ASP A 142 -16.51 15.15 -18.80
N ALA A 143 -16.81 15.57 -20.03
CA ALA A 143 -17.87 14.96 -20.84
C ALA A 143 -17.55 13.48 -21.17
N MET A 144 -16.29 13.15 -21.46
CA MET A 144 -15.86 11.78 -21.67
C MET A 144 -16.06 10.92 -20.42
N ILE A 145 -15.62 11.41 -19.25
CA ILE A 145 -15.76 10.70 -17.97
C ILE A 145 -17.22 10.43 -17.63
N ARG A 146 -18.10 11.44 -17.81
CA ARG A 146 -19.54 11.29 -17.56
C ARG A 146 -20.23 10.30 -18.50
N ASN A 147 -19.68 10.11 -19.70
CA ASN A 147 -20.21 9.18 -20.69
C ASN A 147 -19.61 7.77 -20.60
N ILE A 148 -18.73 7.51 -19.63
CA ILE A 148 -18.25 6.15 -19.33
C ILE A 148 -19.45 5.27 -18.97
N THR A 149 -19.51 4.11 -19.62
CA THR A 149 -20.54 3.09 -19.41
C THR A 149 -19.92 1.80 -18.88
N ILE A 150 -20.60 1.19 -17.91
CA ILE A 150 -20.29 -0.16 -17.44
C ILE A 150 -21.42 -1.13 -17.78
N PRO A 151 -21.14 -2.44 -17.96
CA PRO A 151 -22.19 -3.43 -18.09
C PRO A 151 -23.07 -3.43 -16.83
N GLY A 152 -24.40 -3.45 -17.01
CA GLY A 152 -25.33 -3.50 -15.89
C GLY A 152 -25.26 -4.83 -15.12
N PRO A 153 -25.81 -4.89 -13.89
CA PRO A 153 -25.79 -6.10 -13.08
C PRO A 153 -26.64 -7.21 -13.72
N GLY A 154 -25.97 -8.14 -14.39
CA GLY A 154 -26.58 -9.27 -15.09
C GLY A 154 -26.82 -9.01 -16.59
N GLN A 155 -26.85 -10.10 -17.36
CA GLN A 155 -26.78 -10.11 -18.84
C GLN A 155 -27.93 -9.40 -19.58
N LYS A 156 -28.98 -8.96 -18.87
CA LYS A 156 -30.19 -8.34 -19.43
C LYS A 156 -30.44 -6.90 -18.98
N GLN A 157 -29.59 -6.34 -18.12
CA GLN A 157 -29.75 -4.95 -17.68
C GLN A 157 -29.02 -3.99 -18.64
N PRO A 158 -29.55 -2.77 -18.84
CA PRO A 158 -28.88 -1.76 -19.66
C PRO A 158 -27.52 -1.39 -19.05
N ALA A 159 -26.61 -0.90 -19.90
CA ALA A 159 -25.35 -0.35 -19.43
C ALA A 159 -25.59 0.88 -18.54
N LEU A 160 -24.89 0.94 -17.42
CA LEU A 160 -25.01 2.04 -16.45
C LEU A 160 -24.01 3.14 -16.81
N LYS A 161 -24.45 4.40 -16.72
CA LYS A 161 -23.59 5.57 -16.90
C LYS A 161 -23.17 6.15 -15.55
N TYR A 162 -22.24 7.10 -15.57
CA TYR A 162 -21.88 7.87 -14.38
C TYR A 162 -23.12 8.50 -13.70
N ALA A 163 -24.10 8.98 -14.46
CA ALA A 163 -25.32 9.60 -13.92
C ALA A 163 -26.17 8.65 -13.03
N ASP A 164 -26.05 7.34 -13.24
CA ASP A 164 -26.77 6.32 -12.47
C ASP A 164 -26.01 5.96 -11.17
N LEU A 165 -24.68 6.01 -11.23
CA LEU A 165 -23.74 5.59 -10.20
C LEU A 165 -23.28 6.73 -9.27
N CYS A 166 -23.37 7.98 -9.71
CA CYS A 166 -22.89 9.16 -8.98
C CYS A 166 -23.60 9.31 -7.63
N ALA A 167 -22.89 9.84 -6.63
CA ALA A 167 -23.51 10.32 -5.41
C ALA A 167 -24.35 11.58 -5.71
N ARG A 168 -25.52 11.69 -5.07
CA ARG A 168 -26.52 12.71 -5.40
C ARG A 168 -26.82 13.66 -4.26
N TRP A 169 -27.09 14.91 -4.64
CA TRP A 169 -27.72 15.93 -3.81
C TRP A 169 -29.05 16.31 -4.47
N GLY A 170 -30.16 15.94 -3.84
CA GLY A 170 -31.47 15.95 -4.47
C GLY A 170 -31.53 15.00 -5.67
N ASN A 171 -31.87 15.55 -6.83
CA ASN A 171 -31.96 14.78 -8.08
C ASN A 171 -30.68 14.81 -8.92
N ASP A 172 -29.74 15.69 -8.60
CA ASP A 172 -28.55 15.94 -9.40
C ASP A 172 -27.34 15.20 -8.84
N CYS A 173 -26.45 14.78 -9.74
CA CYS A 173 -25.14 14.27 -9.35
C CYS A 173 -24.34 15.38 -8.67
N PHE A 174 -23.44 15.01 -7.76
CA PHE A 174 -22.42 15.95 -7.32
C PHE A 174 -21.54 16.39 -8.51
N HIS A 175 -21.34 17.71 -8.64
CA HIS A 175 -20.48 18.34 -9.64
C HIS A 175 -19.38 19.14 -8.95
N THR A 176 -18.14 19.01 -9.41
CA THR A 176 -17.06 19.90 -8.96
C THR A 176 -17.27 21.31 -9.51
N ASP A 177 -16.99 22.31 -8.68
CA ASP A 177 -17.04 23.72 -9.07
C ASP A 177 -16.05 24.08 -10.19
N ALA A 178 -15.03 23.24 -10.42
CA ALA A 178 -14.12 23.34 -11.54
C ALA A 178 -14.85 23.52 -12.89
N VAL A 179 -15.90 22.73 -13.17
CA VAL A 179 -16.61 22.83 -14.46
C VAL A 179 -17.38 24.15 -14.59
N LYS A 180 -17.79 24.76 -13.47
CA LYS A 180 -18.51 26.05 -13.46
C LYS A 180 -17.64 27.21 -13.95
N ILE A 181 -16.32 27.10 -13.81
CA ILE A 181 -15.36 28.11 -14.31
C ILE A 181 -15.49 28.30 -15.84
N ALA A 182 -15.99 27.30 -16.57
CA ALA A 182 -16.27 27.40 -18.01
C ALA A 182 -17.20 28.55 -18.40
N ASN A 183 -18.11 28.97 -17.51
CA ASN A 183 -19.06 30.05 -17.78
C ASN A 183 -18.41 31.43 -17.79
N VAL A 184 -17.26 31.55 -17.10
CA VAL A 184 -16.56 32.82 -16.88
C VAL A 184 -15.16 32.84 -17.49
N VAL A 185 -14.63 31.71 -17.98
CA VAL A 185 -13.28 31.60 -18.53
C VAL A 185 -13.01 32.60 -19.65
N ASP A 186 -13.97 32.83 -20.56
CA ASP A 186 -13.85 33.79 -21.67
C ASP A 186 -13.79 35.25 -21.20
N ASP A 187 -14.45 35.56 -20.08
CA ASP A 187 -14.46 36.90 -19.50
C ASP A 187 -13.18 37.13 -18.67
N VAL A 188 -12.68 36.08 -18.02
CA VAL A 188 -11.42 36.10 -17.26
C VAL A 188 -10.24 36.24 -18.21
N GLU A 189 -10.19 35.47 -19.30
CA GLU A 189 -9.13 35.56 -20.32
C GLU A 189 -9.13 36.93 -21.01
N ALA A 190 -10.31 37.51 -21.24
CA ALA A 190 -10.45 38.86 -21.80
C ALA A 190 -10.18 39.99 -20.78
N GLY A 191 -9.90 39.67 -19.51
CA GLY A 191 -9.70 40.66 -18.44
C GLY A 191 -10.95 41.48 -18.09
N ARG A 192 -12.15 40.99 -18.44
CA ARG A 192 -13.44 41.64 -18.14
C ARG A 192 -13.91 41.33 -16.71
N VAL A 193 -13.54 40.17 -16.19
CA VAL A 193 -13.89 39.70 -14.85
C VAL A 193 -12.63 39.21 -14.14
N ASN A 194 -12.45 39.62 -12.90
CA ASN A 194 -11.35 39.15 -12.06
C ASN A 194 -11.84 38.00 -11.18
N LEU A 195 -11.26 36.82 -11.35
CA LEU A 195 -11.57 35.65 -10.54
C LEU A 195 -10.99 35.84 -9.13
N THR A 196 -11.83 35.83 -8.10
CA THR A 196 -11.41 36.05 -6.70
C THR A 196 -11.27 34.75 -5.92
N PHE A 197 -10.21 34.62 -5.13
CA PHE A 197 -9.95 33.49 -4.23
C PHE A 197 -10.32 33.87 -2.78
N PRO A 198 -10.88 32.96 -1.95
CA PRO A 198 -11.20 31.55 -2.23
C PRO A 198 -12.57 31.31 -2.88
N VAL A 199 -13.47 32.29 -2.84
CA VAL A 199 -14.83 32.18 -3.38
C VAL A 199 -15.04 33.26 -4.42
N PHE A 200 -15.59 32.86 -5.56
CA PHE A 200 -16.00 33.76 -6.63
C PHE A 200 -17.51 33.64 -6.85
N PHE A 201 -18.18 34.76 -7.05
CA PHE A 201 -19.61 34.78 -7.35
C PHE A 201 -19.81 34.97 -8.85
N ASP A 202 -20.41 33.99 -9.51
CA ASP A 202 -20.78 34.10 -10.92
C ASP A 202 -22.15 34.79 -11.02
N GLU A 203 -22.13 36.05 -11.46
CA GLU A 203 -23.35 36.85 -11.66
C GLU A 203 -24.27 36.25 -12.74
N LYS A 204 -23.75 35.53 -13.73
CA LYS A 204 -24.54 34.97 -14.83
C LYS A 204 -25.28 33.71 -14.39
N ALA A 205 -24.58 32.82 -13.69
CA ALA A 205 -25.18 31.59 -13.16
C ALA A 205 -25.92 31.82 -11.84
N PHE A 206 -25.71 32.97 -11.19
CA PHE A 206 -26.20 33.30 -9.85
C PHE A 206 -25.80 32.22 -8.83
N ASP A 207 -24.53 31.79 -8.89
CA ASP A 207 -23.99 30.71 -8.06
C ASP A 207 -22.57 31.06 -7.57
N TYR A 208 -22.17 30.44 -6.46
CA TYR A 208 -20.82 30.58 -5.92
C TYR A 208 -19.93 29.46 -6.46
N ILE A 209 -18.72 29.84 -6.88
CA ILE A 209 -17.66 28.92 -7.29
C ILE A 209 -16.63 28.87 -6.17
N ILE A 210 -16.50 27.72 -5.52
CA ILE A 210 -15.48 27.49 -4.51
C ILE A 210 -14.22 26.98 -5.22
N LEU A 211 -13.18 27.82 -5.20
CA LEU A 211 -11.92 27.55 -5.89
C LEU A 211 -10.99 26.57 -5.16
N PRO A 212 -10.89 26.58 -3.81
CA PRO A 212 -10.19 25.54 -3.08
C PRO A 212 -10.68 24.14 -3.48
N GLY A 213 -9.77 23.28 -3.92
CA GLY A 213 -10.09 21.95 -4.45
C GLY A 213 -10.29 21.90 -5.97
N SER A 214 -10.81 22.97 -6.58
CA SER A 214 -11.06 23.04 -8.04
C SER A 214 -9.85 23.53 -8.85
N ILE A 215 -9.02 24.40 -8.27
CA ILE A 215 -7.80 24.92 -8.91
C ILE A 215 -6.55 24.59 -8.09
N GLY A 216 -5.44 24.30 -8.78
CA GLY A 216 -4.18 23.89 -8.15
C GLY A 216 -3.08 24.92 -8.33
N LYS A 217 -2.47 25.36 -7.22
CA LYS A 217 -1.36 26.35 -7.18
C LYS A 217 -1.69 27.69 -7.86
N PRO A 218 -2.79 28.37 -7.50
CA PRO A 218 -3.08 29.69 -8.07
C PRO A 218 -1.99 30.70 -7.69
N VAL A 219 -1.56 31.50 -8.67
CA VAL A 219 -0.75 32.70 -8.48
C VAL A 219 -1.71 33.85 -8.22
N LEU A 220 -1.61 34.45 -7.05
CA LEU A 220 -2.52 35.49 -6.57
C LEU A 220 -1.83 36.87 -6.59
N ASP A 221 -2.61 37.89 -6.93
CA ASP A 221 -2.30 39.30 -6.64
C ASP A 221 -3.39 39.86 -5.72
N GLY A 222 -3.07 39.94 -4.43
CA GLY A 222 -4.08 40.08 -3.39
C GLY A 222 -5.05 38.90 -3.39
N ASP A 223 -6.34 39.17 -3.58
CA ASP A 223 -7.40 38.16 -3.64
C ASP A 223 -7.72 37.73 -5.08
N VAL A 224 -7.06 38.30 -6.10
CA VAL A 224 -7.34 38.01 -7.51
C VAL A 224 -6.43 36.90 -8.02
N VAL A 225 -7.00 35.90 -8.69
CA VAL A 225 -6.29 34.81 -9.35
C VAL A 225 -5.77 35.30 -10.71
N LEU A 226 -4.45 35.45 -10.84
CA LEU A 226 -3.80 35.83 -12.09
C LEU A 226 -3.60 34.64 -13.03
N SER A 227 -3.21 33.49 -12.46
CA SER A 227 -2.90 32.29 -13.21
C SER A 227 -3.11 31.07 -12.32
N THR A 228 -3.54 29.96 -12.90
CA THR A 228 -3.50 28.65 -12.22
C THR A 228 -2.96 27.60 -13.19
N PRO A 229 -1.90 26.86 -12.80
CA PRO A 229 -1.31 25.83 -13.65
C PRO A 229 -2.16 24.56 -13.72
N ALA A 230 -3.12 24.36 -12.81
CA ALA A 230 -3.91 23.14 -12.76
C ALA A 230 -5.38 23.38 -12.43
N VAL A 231 -6.22 22.49 -12.94
CA VAL A 231 -7.62 22.32 -12.52
C VAL A 231 -7.83 20.86 -12.10
N GLY A 232 -8.54 20.68 -10.99
CA GLY A 232 -8.92 19.38 -10.43
C GLY A 232 -10.42 19.13 -10.55
N MET A 233 -10.79 17.92 -10.95
CA MET A 233 -12.18 17.47 -11.05
C MET A 233 -12.38 16.21 -10.22
N TYR A 234 -13.44 16.19 -9.42
CA TYR A 234 -13.80 15.08 -8.54
C TYR A 234 -15.13 14.46 -8.97
N PHE A 235 -15.11 13.15 -9.18
CA PHE A 235 -16.25 12.33 -9.51
C PHE A 235 -16.47 11.36 -8.36
N ILE A 236 -17.62 11.44 -7.70
CA ILE A 236 -17.91 10.64 -6.51
C ILE A 236 -19.08 9.73 -6.80
N LEU A 237 -18.92 8.45 -6.45
CA LEU A 237 -19.86 7.38 -6.71
C LEU A 237 -20.58 7.00 -5.42
N LYS A 238 -21.74 6.34 -5.55
CA LYS A 238 -22.45 5.76 -4.40
C LYS A 238 -21.63 4.62 -3.81
N ALA A 239 -21.56 4.60 -2.49
CA ALA A 239 -20.81 3.61 -1.71
C ALA A 239 -21.60 3.11 -0.49
N GLY A 240 -22.94 3.17 -0.54
CA GLY A 240 -23.80 2.82 0.60
C GLY A 240 -23.95 1.32 0.79
N THR A 241 -23.96 0.56 -0.30
CA THR A 241 -24.12 -0.90 -0.28
C THR A 241 -22.92 -1.64 -0.90
N PRO A 242 -22.69 -2.92 -0.55
CA PRO A 242 -21.65 -3.74 -1.19
C PRO A 242 -21.81 -3.86 -2.71
N ASP A 243 -23.05 -3.89 -3.21
CA ASP A 243 -23.35 -3.97 -4.64
C ASP A 243 -22.99 -2.66 -5.35
N GLU A 244 -23.30 -1.51 -4.76
CA GLU A 244 -22.89 -0.20 -5.27
C GLU A 244 -21.36 -0.06 -5.31
N LEU A 245 -20.67 -0.52 -4.27
CA LEU A 245 -19.20 -0.56 -4.24
C LEU A 245 -18.61 -1.45 -5.33
N ALA A 246 -19.24 -2.61 -5.61
CA ALA A 246 -18.81 -3.49 -6.69
C ALA A 246 -18.99 -2.83 -8.06
N LEU A 247 -20.12 -2.17 -8.31
CA LEU A 247 -20.37 -1.40 -9.53
C LEU A 247 -19.41 -0.21 -9.66
N GLY A 248 -19.17 0.50 -8.56
CA GLY A 248 -18.20 1.60 -8.51
C GLY A 248 -16.80 1.15 -8.89
N ARG A 249 -16.34 0.00 -8.38
CA ARG A 249 -15.05 -0.59 -8.76
C ARG A 249 -14.96 -0.91 -10.25
N GLU A 250 -16.00 -1.47 -10.86
CA GLU A 250 -16.00 -1.73 -12.31
C GLU A 250 -15.97 -0.43 -13.13
N TRP A 251 -16.63 0.62 -12.66
CA TRP A 251 -16.55 1.94 -13.29
C TRP A 251 -15.17 2.57 -13.15
N GLU A 252 -14.55 2.47 -11.97
CA GLU A 252 -13.20 2.97 -11.71
C GLU A 252 -12.17 2.30 -12.62
N LYS A 253 -12.26 0.98 -12.86
CA LYS A 253 -11.40 0.27 -13.81
C LYS A 253 -11.49 0.83 -15.23
N GLU A 254 -12.71 1.04 -15.71
CA GLU A 254 -12.94 1.59 -17.05
C GLU A 254 -12.48 3.06 -17.13
N PHE A 255 -12.70 3.84 -16.07
CA PHE A 255 -12.16 5.19 -15.93
C PHE A 255 -10.63 5.22 -16.04
N VAL A 256 -9.93 4.38 -15.29
CA VAL A 256 -8.47 4.28 -15.34
C VAL A 256 -7.98 3.92 -16.74
N ARG A 257 -8.64 2.95 -17.39
CA ARG A 257 -8.32 2.54 -18.77
C ARG A 257 -8.43 3.70 -19.76
N GLN A 258 -9.50 4.50 -19.67
CA GLN A 258 -9.69 5.65 -20.55
C GLN A 258 -8.72 6.79 -20.23
N MET A 259 -8.50 7.11 -18.95
CA MET A 259 -7.57 8.17 -18.57
C MET A 259 -6.13 7.84 -18.97
N GLN A 260 -5.72 6.57 -18.87
CA GLN A 260 -4.42 6.13 -19.35
C GLN A 260 -4.26 6.33 -20.86
N ALA A 261 -5.32 6.09 -21.64
CA ALA A 261 -5.32 6.32 -23.08
C ALA A 261 -5.24 7.82 -23.42
N ILE A 262 -6.00 8.66 -22.69
CA ILE A 262 -6.02 10.11 -22.88
C ILE A 262 -4.66 10.72 -22.52
N SER A 263 -4.08 10.32 -21.38
CA SER A 263 -2.77 10.78 -20.92
C SER A 263 -1.68 10.55 -21.98
N LYS A 264 -1.74 9.42 -22.71
CA LYS A 264 -0.80 9.11 -23.81
C LYS A 264 -1.09 9.83 -25.13
N THR A 265 -2.35 10.17 -25.40
CA THR A 265 -2.79 10.68 -26.72
C THR A 265 -2.86 12.21 -26.75
N SER A 266 -3.11 12.85 -25.60
CA SER A 266 -3.28 14.29 -25.51
C SER A 266 -1.98 15.03 -25.84
N SER A 267 -2.04 15.93 -26.81
CA SER A 267 -0.93 16.81 -27.21
C SER A 267 -0.90 18.14 -26.46
N MET A 268 -2.05 18.60 -25.93
CA MET A 268 -2.21 19.95 -25.39
C MET A 268 -2.23 20.01 -23.86
N VAL A 269 -2.75 18.97 -23.21
CA VAL A 269 -2.82 18.88 -21.74
C VAL A 269 -2.18 17.58 -21.23
N ASP A 270 -1.49 17.67 -20.10
CA ASP A 270 -1.06 16.52 -19.31
C ASP A 270 -2.14 16.22 -18.27
N VAL A 271 -2.60 14.96 -18.28
CA VAL A 271 -3.68 14.47 -17.42
C VAL A 271 -3.09 13.53 -16.39
N TYR A 272 -3.28 13.87 -15.12
CA TYR A 272 -3.00 13.02 -13.97
C TYR A 272 -4.34 12.58 -13.38
N TYR A 273 -4.42 11.34 -12.93
CA TYR A 273 -5.66 10.78 -12.44
C TYR A 273 -5.39 9.87 -11.25
N GLU A 274 -6.37 9.76 -10.38
CA GLU A 274 -6.37 8.93 -9.19
C GLU A 274 -7.76 8.34 -9.00
N SER A 275 -7.81 7.06 -8.66
CA SER A 275 -9.00 6.38 -8.15
C SER A 275 -8.58 5.33 -7.14
N ARG A 276 -9.52 4.79 -6.37
CA ARG A 276 -9.23 3.67 -5.48
C ARG A 276 -8.64 2.47 -6.25
N ASP A 277 -9.20 2.15 -7.42
CA ASP A 277 -8.67 1.09 -8.28
C ASP A 277 -7.23 1.36 -8.77
N THR A 278 -6.82 2.62 -9.06
CA THR A 278 -5.41 2.90 -9.45
C THR A 278 -4.42 2.42 -8.39
N VAL A 279 -4.73 2.66 -7.12
CA VAL A 279 -3.84 2.26 -6.03
C VAL A 279 -3.83 0.74 -5.90
N GLU A 280 -5.00 0.09 -5.96
CA GLU A 280 -5.10 -1.37 -5.94
C GLU A 280 -4.34 -2.02 -7.12
N HIS A 281 -4.42 -1.44 -8.33
CA HIS A 281 -3.72 -1.89 -9.54
C HIS A 281 -2.19 -1.74 -9.43
N GLU A 282 -1.69 -0.63 -8.89
CA GLU A 282 -0.24 -0.47 -8.65
C GLU A 282 0.28 -1.51 -7.64
N PHE A 283 -0.49 -1.78 -6.58
CA PHE A 283 -0.17 -2.86 -5.64
C PHE A 283 -0.21 -4.25 -6.29
N ASP A 284 -1.17 -4.50 -7.18
CA ASP A 284 -1.23 -5.77 -7.91
C ASP A 284 -0.06 -5.92 -8.90
N SER A 285 0.34 -4.84 -9.56
CA SER A 285 1.50 -4.83 -10.47
C SER A 285 2.81 -5.18 -9.74
N LEU A 286 2.93 -4.82 -8.46
CA LEU A 286 4.07 -5.26 -7.63
C LEU A 286 4.10 -6.78 -7.46
N LYS A 287 2.95 -7.46 -7.43
CA LYS A 287 2.90 -8.92 -7.30
C LYS A 287 3.51 -9.63 -8.51
N ASP A 288 3.41 -9.05 -9.69
CA ASP A 288 3.99 -9.62 -10.91
C ASP A 288 5.52 -9.47 -10.94
N PHE A 289 6.05 -8.39 -10.35
CA PHE A 289 7.49 -8.14 -10.30
C PHE A 289 8.21 -9.00 -9.26
N VAL A 290 7.55 -9.29 -8.14
CA VAL A 290 8.14 -9.97 -6.98
C VAL A 290 8.71 -11.37 -7.28
N PRO A 291 8.06 -12.26 -8.04
CA PRO A 291 8.61 -13.59 -8.35
C PRO A 291 9.96 -13.52 -9.07
N LEU A 292 10.10 -12.63 -10.05
CA LEU A 292 11.34 -12.47 -10.81
C LEU A 292 12.45 -11.91 -9.93
N GLN A 293 12.16 -10.85 -9.18
CA GLN A 293 13.14 -10.25 -8.27
C GLN A 293 13.54 -11.23 -7.15
N GLY A 294 12.58 -12.01 -6.63
CA GLY A 294 12.80 -13.03 -5.61
C GLY A 294 13.71 -14.14 -6.12
N PHE A 295 13.47 -14.62 -7.33
CA PHE A 295 14.34 -15.60 -7.98
C PHE A 295 15.77 -15.07 -8.18
N LEU A 296 15.92 -13.85 -8.70
CA LEU A 296 17.22 -13.24 -8.93
C LEU A 296 18.00 -13.02 -7.62
N ALA A 297 17.35 -12.50 -6.58
CA ALA A 297 17.98 -12.33 -5.28
C ALA A 297 18.37 -13.68 -4.65
N GLY A 298 17.50 -14.68 -4.73
CA GLY A 298 17.81 -16.04 -4.28
C GLY A 298 19.03 -16.61 -5.00
N LEU A 299 19.13 -16.40 -6.32
CA LEU A 299 20.29 -16.80 -7.12
C LEU A 299 21.56 -16.09 -6.65
N ILE A 300 21.51 -14.77 -6.45
CA ILE A 300 22.65 -13.97 -6.00
C ILE A 300 23.13 -14.43 -4.62
N VAL A 301 22.20 -14.64 -3.67
CA VAL A 301 22.51 -15.13 -2.32
C VAL A 301 23.10 -16.55 -2.38
N CYS A 302 22.57 -17.42 -3.24
CA CYS A 302 23.14 -18.75 -3.47
C CYS A 302 24.59 -18.67 -3.96
N ILE A 303 24.85 -17.87 -5.00
CA ILE A 303 26.18 -17.70 -5.59
C ILE A 303 27.14 -17.13 -4.54
N PHE A 304 26.75 -16.06 -3.87
CA PHE A 304 27.55 -15.43 -2.82
C PHE A 304 27.88 -16.42 -1.70
N SER A 305 26.89 -17.18 -1.22
CA SER A 305 27.09 -18.18 -0.16
C SER A 305 28.04 -19.30 -0.59
N VAL A 306 27.94 -19.76 -1.84
CA VAL A 306 28.86 -20.76 -2.41
C VAL A 306 30.28 -20.19 -2.46
N VAL A 307 30.46 -18.98 -3.00
CA VAL A 307 31.77 -18.32 -3.10
C VAL A 307 32.40 -18.11 -1.71
N CYS A 308 31.62 -17.66 -0.72
CA CYS A 308 32.11 -17.52 0.66
C CYS A 308 32.52 -18.84 1.30
N CYS A 309 31.90 -19.95 0.90
CA CYS A 309 32.20 -21.29 1.40
C CYS A 309 33.25 -22.05 0.55
N MET A 310 33.76 -21.42 -0.53
CA MET A 310 34.88 -21.96 -1.30
C MET A 310 36.19 -21.68 -0.57
N MET A 311 36.93 -22.75 -0.27
CA MET A 311 38.31 -22.68 0.15
C MET A 311 39.23 -22.97 -1.03
N THR A 312 40.52 -22.60 -0.92
CA THR A 312 41.55 -22.89 -1.93
C THR A 312 41.70 -24.38 -2.23
N ASP A 313 41.39 -25.24 -1.25
CA ASP A 313 41.35 -26.69 -1.43
C ASP A 313 39.94 -27.18 -1.75
N TRP A 314 39.74 -27.71 -2.95
CA TRP A 314 38.46 -28.27 -3.43
C TRP A 314 37.90 -29.40 -2.56
N VAL A 315 38.76 -30.15 -1.85
CA VAL A 315 38.34 -31.27 -0.98
C VAL A 315 37.81 -30.78 0.37
N ARG A 316 38.25 -29.60 0.84
CA ARG A 316 37.76 -28.97 2.07
C ARG A 316 36.60 -28.01 1.81
N ALA A 317 36.49 -27.50 0.58
CA ALA A 317 35.33 -26.72 0.16
C ALA A 317 34.05 -27.57 0.31
N LYS A 318 33.05 -27.02 1.00
CA LYS A 318 31.73 -27.66 1.18
C LYS A 318 30.63 -26.80 0.54
N PRO A 319 30.70 -26.54 -0.77
CA PRO A 319 29.75 -25.64 -1.44
C PRO A 319 28.31 -26.15 -1.35
N MET A 320 28.10 -27.46 -1.35
CA MET A 320 26.77 -28.05 -1.20
C MET A 320 26.13 -27.74 0.15
N LEU A 321 26.92 -27.55 1.21
CA LEU A 321 26.39 -27.16 2.52
C LEU A 321 25.76 -25.77 2.47
N ALA A 322 26.36 -24.85 1.71
CA ALA A 322 25.82 -23.50 1.49
C ALA A 322 24.50 -23.55 0.71
N VAL A 323 24.44 -24.36 -0.36
CA VAL A 323 23.21 -24.54 -1.16
C VAL A 323 22.08 -25.12 -0.31
N PHE A 324 22.34 -26.15 0.49
CA PHE A 324 21.33 -26.71 1.40
C PHE A 324 20.91 -25.73 2.49
N GLY A 325 21.82 -24.85 2.94
CA GLY A 325 21.51 -23.74 3.85
C GLY A 325 20.44 -22.83 3.26
N VAL A 326 20.68 -22.29 2.06
CA VAL A 326 19.72 -21.41 1.38
C VAL A 326 18.40 -22.14 1.09
N ALA A 327 18.45 -23.38 0.60
CA ALA A 327 17.26 -24.19 0.35
C ALA A 327 16.41 -24.40 1.63
N SER A 328 17.07 -24.63 2.77
CA SER A 328 16.37 -24.81 4.05
C SER A 328 15.66 -23.53 4.51
N THR A 329 16.27 -22.36 4.30
CA THR A 329 15.66 -21.05 4.60
C THR A 329 14.44 -20.77 3.73
N VAL A 330 14.52 -21.09 2.43
CA VAL A 330 13.38 -20.97 1.52
C VAL A 330 12.23 -21.89 1.96
N MET A 331 12.54 -23.16 2.28
CA MET A 331 11.54 -24.11 2.76
C MET A 331 10.90 -23.67 4.07
N ALA A 332 11.69 -23.14 5.02
CA ALA A 332 11.18 -22.62 6.28
C ALA A 332 10.23 -21.44 6.05
N THR A 333 10.60 -20.53 5.15
CA THR A 333 9.77 -19.37 4.77
C THR A 333 8.43 -19.82 4.18
N ILE A 334 8.44 -20.72 3.19
CA ILE A 334 7.22 -21.29 2.58
C ILE A 334 6.35 -21.97 3.64
N THR A 335 6.96 -22.74 4.54
CA THR A 335 6.23 -23.46 5.59
C THR A 335 5.56 -22.49 6.56
N ALA A 336 6.27 -21.42 6.99
CA ALA A 336 5.73 -20.42 7.89
C ALA A 336 4.57 -19.64 7.27
N PHE A 337 4.72 -19.16 6.03
CA PHE A 337 3.65 -18.46 5.31
C PHE A 337 2.43 -19.37 5.10
N GLY A 338 2.65 -20.61 4.66
CA GLY A 338 1.57 -21.57 4.45
C GLY A 338 0.84 -21.94 5.73
N PHE A 339 1.55 -22.05 6.85
CA PHE A 339 0.94 -22.25 8.16
C PHE A 339 0.06 -21.06 8.56
N LEU A 340 0.55 -19.82 8.45
CA LEU A 340 -0.24 -18.62 8.78
C LEU A 340 -1.48 -18.49 7.89
N MET A 341 -1.36 -18.72 6.59
CA MET A 341 -2.50 -18.71 5.67
C MET A 341 -3.51 -19.83 5.97
N SER A 342 -3.04 -21.00 6.44
CA SER A 342 -3.93 -22.08 6.89
C SER A 342 -4.75 -21.71 8.14
N LEU A 343 -4.26 -20.79 8.96
CA LEU A 343 -4.99 -20.22 10.10
C LEU A 343 -5.97 -19.10 9.70
N GLY A 344 -6.03 -18.75 8.41
CA GLY A 344 -6.91 -17.71 7.90
C GLY A 344 -6.34 -16.29 7.98
N TYR A 345 -5.02 -16.14 8.22
CA TYR A 345 -4.41 -14.82 8.15
C TYR A 345 -4.25 -14.37 6.68
N PRO A 346 -4.77 -13.18 6.32
CA PRO A 346 -4.67 -12.67 4.96
C PRO A 346 -3.24 -12.27 4.61
N ALA A 347 -2.90 -12.39 3.32
CA ALA A 347 -1.65 -11.90 2.78
C ALA A 347 -1.78 -10.42 2.40
N THR A 348 -0.76 -9.63 2.67
CA THR A 348 -0.67 -8.23 2.25
C THR A 348 0.45 -8.10 1.22
N THR A 349 0.32 -7.22 0.24
CA THR A 349 1.34 -7.05 -0.82
C THR A 349 2.73 -6.73 -0.25
N ILE A 350 2.83 -6.03 0.89
CA ILE A 350 4.14 -5.73 1.51
C ILE A 350 4.89 -6.97 2.02
N LEU A 351 4.18 -8.07 2.29
CA LEU A 351 4.81 -9.33 2.72
C LEU A 351 5.66 -9.96 1.62
N CYS A 352 5.51 -9.52 0.36
CA CYS A 352 6.37 -9.90 -0.75
C CYS A 352 7.87 -9.61 -0.51
N ILE A 353 8.21 -8.67 0.36
CA ILE A 353 9.62 -8.35 0.71
C ILE A 353 10.17 -9.31 1.78
N THR A 354 9.30 -9.95 2.57
CA THR A 354 9.69 -10.80 3.70
C THR A 354 10.63 -11.96 3.31
N PRO A 355 10.44 -12.68 2.19
CA PRO A 355 11.37 -13.72 1.79
C PRO A 355 12.80 -13.21 1.59
N PHE A 356 12.98 -11.98 1.13
CA PHE A 356 14.31 -11.37 1.00
C PHE A 356 14.93 -11.10 2.38
N LEU A 357 14.14 -10.59 3.32
CA LEU A 357 14.57 -10.35 4.70
C LEU A 357 14.90 -11.65 5.46
N MET A 358 14.23 -12.76 5.11
CA MET A 358 14.52 -14.06 5.71
C MET A 358 15.74 -14.74 5.08
N LEU A 359 16.06 -14.41 3.82
CA LEU A 359 17.21 -14.94 3.09
C LEU A 359 18.53 -14.23 3.41
N GLY A 360 18.48 -12.91 3.68
CA GLY A 360 19.63 -12.13 4.13
C GLY A 360 19.92 -12.34 5.60
#